data_AF-A0A368GND7-F1
#
_entry.id   AF-A0A368GND7-F1
#
_cell.length_a   1.000
_cell.length_b   1.000
_cell.length_c   1.000
_cell.angle_alpha   90.00
_cell.angle_beta   90.00
_cell.angle_gamma   90.00
#
_symmetry.space_group_name_H-M   'P 1'
#
loop_
_entity.id
_entity.type
_entity.pdbx_description
1 polymer ?
#
loop_
_entity_poly.entity_id
_entity_poly.type
_entity_poly.pdbx_seq_one_letter_code
_entity_poly.pdbx_strand_id
1 'polypeptide(L)'
;MEDELLTFSGESPDEFNVTDRLLPDTTLSSDDIINVTLAEAPSTTYATLLPYTPNYYRIAALSAKCALSLLVLVLSATIKRDFLKVFTLFILLPIVLECGFDVYSEIKTSISYYGSRKLLMEYYRGDYYNVPTSSLQHEAVRIYQEVLVRYTTYNIYGATTVFALVCYILSDVLFWSTLFSSVVAFYYAHKAIVRPEEINYIPYVWSFLKVQLFPILFTLIDTLLALFEVPIYILLGATAIIRLAACLVVFTLGTQILASFIVFCRRRDDYTKSSPYDQVRDGKWRLFSFILFQVAIHVLSVPYIVWAGISLGQDILVVFGFSADAVQELPLRLAADAYVAHLSAFLVRPILVLLAVVTLLAPYRKKFIRFFCPCCRRRD
;
A
#
# COMPACT_ATOMS: atom_id res chain seq x y z
N MET A 1 62.27 -14.19 -15.80
CA MET A 1 61.01 -13.46 -16.06
C MET A 1 60.08 -13.90 -14.96
N GLU A 2 60.01 -13.08 -13.94
CA GLU A 2 59.24 -13.32 -12.72
C GLU A 2 57.75 -13.28 -13.05
N ASP A 3 56.97 -14.20 -12.48
CA ASP A 3 55.59 -13.97 -12.12
C ASP A 3 55.28 -14.84 -10.89
N GLU A 4 54.94 -14.15 -9.81
CA GLU A 4 54.72 -14.67 -8.47
C GLU A 4 53.44 -15.51 -8.38
N LEU A 5 53.59 -16.82 -8.15
CA LEU A 5 52.51 -17.68 -7.67
C LEU A 5 52.52 -17.68 -6.13
N LEU A 6 51.84 -16.69 -5.55
CA LEU A 6 51.50 -16.71 -4.12
C LEU A 6 50.42 -17.78 -3.88
N THR A 7 50.86 -18.87 -3.29
CA THR A 7 50.03 -19.93 -2.70
C THR A 7 49.47 -19.43 -1.37
N PHE A 8 48.14 -19.31 -1.26
CA PHE A 8 47.50 -19.13 0.04
C PHE A 8 47.13 -20.51 0.61
N SER A 9 47.88 -20.90 1.64
CA SER A 9 47.57 -22.06 2.49
C SER A 9 46.23 -21.86 3.18
N GLY A 10 45.39 -22.89 3.11
CA GLY A 10 44.11 -22.91 3.81
C GLY A 10 44.26 -22.98 5.32
N GLU A 11 43.50 -22.13 6.00
CA GLU A 11 42.94 -22.41 7.32
C GLU A 11 41.43 -22.21 7.21
N SER A 12 40.68 -23.28 7.52
CA SER A 12 39.24 -23.22 7.73
C SER A 12 38.94 -22.38 8.97
N PRO A 13 37.89 -21.55 9.00
CA PRO A 13 37.52 -20.84 10.21
C PRO A 13 36.98 -21.84 11.25
N ASP A 14 37.60 -21.84 12.43
CA ASP A 14 37.18 -22.66 13.57
C ASP A 14 35.71 -22.42 13.95
N GLU A 15 35.01 -23.51 14.26
CA GLU A 15 33.63 -23.51 14.73
C GLU A 15 33.49 -22.72 16.05
N PHE A 16 32.63 -21.70 16.04
CA PHE A 16 32.32 -20.87 17.19
C PHE A 16 31.46 -21.66 18.20
N ASN A 17 32.07 -22.13 19.30
CA ASN A 17 31.40 -22.91 20.34
C ASN A 17 30.74 -21.99 21.39
N VAL A 18 29.45 -22.23 21.69
CA VAL A 18 28.54 -21.30 22.39
C VAL A 18 28.59 -21.39 23.94
N THR A 19 29.61 -22.00 24.53
CA THR A 19 29.60 -22.33 25.98
C THR A 19 30.44 -21.43 26.90
N ASP A 20 31.17 -20.43 26.40
CA ASP A 20 32.23 -19.79 27.21
C ASP A 20 31.87 -18.54 28.03
N ARG A 21 30.58 -18.16 28.17
CA ARG A 21 30.20 -17.12 29.14
C ARG A 21 28.88 -17.40 29.85
N LEU A 22 28.94 -18.28 30.85
CA LEU A 22 28.06 -18.21 32.02
C LEU A 22 28.84 -17.54 33.17
N LEU A 23 28.21 -16.49 33.74
CA LEU A 23 28.61 -15.72 34.91
C LEU A 23 28.92 -16.62 36.13
N PRO A 24 29.66 -16.12 37.16
CA PRO A 24 28.90 -15.61 38.31
C PRO A 24 29.53 -14.39 39.04
N ASP A 25 28.61 -13.51 39.47
CA ASP A 25 28.55 -12.67 40.67
C ASP A 25 29.82 -12.35 41.50
N THR A 26 30.05 -11.04 41.69
CA THR A 26 30.35 -10.49 43.03
C THR A 26 29.75 -9.09 43.18
N THR A 27 28.81 -8.98 44.10
CA THR A 27 28.32 -7.76 44.75
C THR A 27 29.42 -7.12 45.61
N LEU A 28 29.54 -5.79 45.62
CA LEU A 28 29.94 -5.01 46.80
C LEU A 28 29.50 -3.53 46.66
N SER A 29 29.00 -3.03 47.77
CA SER A 29 28.24 -1.80 47.98
C SER A 29 29.08 -0.60 48.46
N SER A 30 28.64 0.59 48.04
CA SER A 30 28.62 1.91 48.72
C SER A 30 29.90 2.65 49.15
N ASP A 31 29.89 3.95 48.79
CA ASP A 31 30.54 5.15 49.37
C ASP A 31 32.07 5.32 49.25
N ASP A 32 32.52 6.11 48.26
CA ASP A 32 33.05 7.47 48.51
C ASP A 32 33.51 8.18 47.20
N ILE A 33 32.98 9.40 47.04
CA ILE A 33 33.53 10.62 46.41
C ILE A 33 34.79 10.44 45.54
N ILE A 34 34.67 10.75 44.25
CA ILE A 34 35.58 11.64 43.51
C ILE A 34 34.83 12.20 42.29
N ASN A 35 34.61 13.51 42.34
CA ASN A 35 34.33 14.36 41.18
C ASN A 35 35.44 14.15 40.14
N VAL A 36 35.14 13.44 39.06
CA VAL A 36 35.88 13.59 37.81
C VAL A 36 34.88 14.08 36.78
N THR A 37 35.04 15.34 36.43
CA THR A 37 34.60 15.98 35.20
C THR A 37 34.68 15.01 34.03
N LEU A 38 33.53 14.46 33.60
CA LEU A 38 33.37 13.92 32.25
C LEU A 38 33.33 15.12 31.30
N ALA A 39 34.52 15.67 31.06
CA ALA A 39 34.79 16.43 29.85
C ALA A 39 34.45 15.55 28.66
N GLU A 40 33.85 16.18 27.65
CA GLU A 40 33.49 15.63 26.34
C GLU A 40 34.49 14.59 25.85
N ALA A 41 34.17 13.32 26.07
CA ALA A 41 34.70 12.25 25.24
C ALA A 41 33.76 12.16 24.02
N PRO A 42 34.26 12.28 22.78
CA PRO A 42 33.44 11.96 21.63
C PRO A 42 33.16 10.46 21.75
N SER A 43 31.96 10.09 22.21
CA SER A 43 31.49 8.73 22.09
C SER A 43 31.34 8.50 20.59
N THR A 44 32.40 7.99 19.96
CA THR A 44 32.27 7.17 18.77
C THR A 44 31.36 6.03 19.19
N THR A 45 30.07 6.20 18.91
CA THR A 45 29.05 5.19 19.14
C THR A 45 29.54 3.95 18.44
N TYR A 46 30.06 2.98 19.20
CA TYR A 46 30.16 1.61 18.73
C TYR A 46 28.73 1.23 18.37
N ALA A 47 28.38 1.36 17.10
CA ALA A 47 27.16 0.77 16.58
C ALA A 47 27.30 -0.71 16.94
N THR A 48 26.47 -1.18 17.87
CA THR A 48 26.35 -2.59 18.16
C THR A 48 26.07 -3.26 16.82
N LEU A 49 27.06 -3.98 16.31
CA LEU A 49 27.02 -4.69 15.04
C LEU A 49 25.96 -5.79 15.17
N LEU A 50 24.70 -5.42 15.00
CA LEU A 50 23.60 -6.37 15.02
C LEU A 50 23.65 -7.13 13.68
N PRO A 51 23.81 -8.47 13.71
CA PRO A 51 23.90 -9.23 12.49
C PRO A 51 22.60 -9.12 11.69
N TYR A 52 22.74 -9.02 10.37
CA TYR A 52 21.62 -9.16 9.45
C TYR A 52 21.07 -10.59 9.55
N THR A 53 19.76 -10.72 9.72
CA THR A 53 19.07 -11.99 9.57
C THR A 53 17.97 -11.83 8.50
N PRO A 54 17.97 -12.67 7.45
CA PRO A 54 17.01 -12.54 6.36
C PRO A 54 15.60 -12.91 6.85
N ASN A 55 14.62 -12.08 6.49
CA ASN A 55 13.22 -12.42 6.69
C ASN A 55 12.68 -13.16 5.47
N TYR A 56 12.74 -14.49 5.51
CA TYR A 56 12.31 -15.33 4.40
C TYR A 56 10.84 -15.14 4.01
N TYR A 57 9.95 -14.80 4.95
CA TYR A 57 8.55 -14.49 4.64
C TYR A 57 8.43 -13.23 3.80
N ARG A 58 9.20 -12.19 4.14
CA ARG A 58 9.26 -10.95 3.36
C ARG A 58 9.83 -11.21 1.97
N ILE A 59 10.97 -11.91 1.88
CA ILE A 59 11.62 -12.22 0.61
C ILE A 59 10.68 -13.05 -0.29
N ALA A 60 9.98 -14.03 0.27
CA ALA A 60 8.98 -14.81 -0.45
C ALA A 60 7.82 -13.92 -0.93
N ALA A 61 7.27 -13.05 -0.08
CA ALA A 61 6.21 -12.11 -0.46
C ALA A 61 6.65 -11.13 -1.56
N LEU A 62 7.87 -10.59 -1.47
CA LEU A 62 8.46 -9.73 -2.49
C LEU A 62 8.64 -10.47 -3.81
N SER A 63 9.17 -11.70 -3.78
CA SER A 63 9.34 -12.53 -4.98
C SER A 63 8.00 -12.82 -5.68
N ALA A 64 6.96 -13.14 -4.90
CA ALA A 64 5.61 -13.35 -5.40
C ALA A 64 5.02 -12.06 -6.01
N LYS A 65 5.21 -10.92 -5.33
CA LYS A 65 4.78 -9.60 -5.83
C LYS A 65 5.45 -9.26 -7.17
N CYS A 66 6.76 -9.48 -7.29
CA CYS A 66 7.51 -9.28 -8.53
C CYS A 66 7.03 -10.21 -9.66
N ALA A 67 6.87 -11.51 -9.37
CA ALA A 67 6.40 -12.49 -10.35
C ALA A 67 4.98 -12.17 -10.85
N LEU A 68 4.07 -11.80 -9.94
CA LEU A 68 2.72 -11.37 -10.29
C LEU A 68 2.72 -10.07 -11.11
N SER A 69 3.56 -9.10 -10.76
CA SER A 69 3.67 -7.84 -11.51
C SER A 69 4.15 -8.09 -12.94
N LEU A 70 5.17 -8.94 -13.10
CA LEU A 70 5.67 -9.35 -14.41
C LEU A 70 4.61 -10.11 -15.21
N LEU A 71 3.88 -11.03 -14.57
CA LEU A 71 2.76 -11.72 -15.20
C LEU A 71 1.70 -10.73 -15.71
N VAL A 72 1.29 -9.76 -14.89
CA VAL A 72 0.31 -8.74 -15.29
C VAL A 72 0.85 -7.90 -16.46
N LEU A 73 2.13 -7.52 -16.47
CA LEU A 73 2.77 -6.82 -17.60
C LEU A 73 2.72 -7.66 -18.89
N VAL A 74 3.10 -8.95 -18.81
CA VAL A 74 3.07 -9.87 -19.96
C VAL A 74 1.65 -10.04 -20.47
N LEU A 75 0.67 -10.26 -19.60
CA LEU A 75 -0.74 -10.35 -19.99
C LEU A 75 -1.22 -9.05 -20.63
N SER A 76 -0.84 -7.89 -20.07
CA SER A 76 -1.17 -6.56 -20.60
C SER A 76 -0.69 -6.40 -22.04
N ALA A 77 0.52 -6.85 -22.37
CA ALA A 77 1.07 -6.79 -23.73
C ALA A 77 0.21 -7.56 -24.74
N THR A 78 -0.43 -8.65 -24.32
CA THR A 78 -1.29 -9.49 -25.18
C THR A 78 -2.75 -9.00 -25.31
N ILE A 79 -3.17 -8.07 -24.45
CA ILE A 79 -4.52 -7.49 -24.46
C ILE A 79 -4.55 -6.32 -25.45
N LYS A 80 -5.52 -6.34 -26.37
CA LYS A 80 -5.78 -5.25 -27.32
C LYS A 80 -6.28 -3.99 -26.58
N ARG A 81 -6.66 -2.95 -27.31
CA ARG A 81 -7.16 -1.69 -26.73
C ARG A 81 -8.40 -1.95 -25.84
N ASP A 82 -8.22 -1.84 -24.52
CA ASP A 82 -9.26 -2.07 -23.51
C ASP A 82 -9.08 -1.07 -22.35
N PHE A 83 -10.17 -0.46 -21.86
CA PHE A 83 -10.10 0.49 -20.76
C PHE A 83 -9.65 -0.16 -19.44
N LEU A 84 -9.96 -1.45 -19.21
CA LEU A 84 -9.49 -2.18 -18.03
C LEU A 84 -7.99 -2.44 -18.09
N LYS A 85 -7.43 -2.60 -19.30
CA LYS A 85 -5.97 -2.63 -19.49
C LYS A 85 -5.35 -1.31 -19.06
N VAL A 86 -5.88 -0.19 -19.55
CA VAL A 86 -5.38 1.15 -19.21
C VAL A 86 -5.47 1.40 -17.70
N PHE A 87 -6.64 1.14 -17.10
CA PHE A 87 -6.86 1.21 -15.64
C PHE A 87 -5.80 0.42 -14.86
N THR A 88 -5.56 -0.84 -15.26
CA THR A 88 -4.59 -1.72 -14.58
C THR A 88 -3.16 -1.19 -14.71
N LEU A 89 -2.76 -0.71 -15.89
CA LEU A 89 -1.41 -0.17 -16.10
C LEU A 89 -1.12 1.05 -15.23
N PHE A 90 -2.11 1.91 -14.99
CA PHE A 90 -1.96 3.05 -14.08
C PHE A 90 -1.76 2.62 -12.63
N ILE A 91 -2.51 1.61 -12.17
CA ILE A 91 -2.38 1.08 -10.81
C ILE A 91 -1.09 0.25 -10.66
N LEU A 92 -0.61 -0.36 -11.74
CA LEU A 92 0.61 -1.16 -11.75
C LEU A 92 1.89 -0.31 -11.64
N LEU A 93 1.85 0.95 -12.10
CA LEU A 93 3.00 1.85 -12.04
C LEU A 93 3.57 2.01 -10.60
N PRO A 94 2.79 2.45 -9.60
CA PRO A 94 3.30 2.55 -8.23
C PRO A 94 3.70 1.18 -7.65
N ILE A 95 3.02 0.09 -8.01
CA ILE A 95 3.36 -1.27 -7.55
C ILE A 95 4.76 -1.70 -8.04
N VAL A 96 5.09 -1.44 -9.30
CA VAL A 96 6.41 -1.80 -9.87
C VAL A 96 7.51 -0.94 -9.25
N LEU A 97 7.26 0.35 -9.04
CA LEU A 97 8.19 1.24 -8.33
C LEU A 97 8.43 0.76 -6.89
N GLU A 98 7.38 0.34 -6.20
CA GLU A 98 7.47 -0.22 -4.85
C GLU A 98 8.24 -1.54 -4.84
N CYS A 99 8.04 -2.43 -5.82
CA CYS A 99 8.86 -3.65 -5.97
C CYS A 99 10.35 -3.32 -6.11
N GLY A 100 10.68 -2.35 -6.96
CA GLY A 100 12.06 -1.90 -7.15
C GLY A 100 12.66 -1.32 -5.87
N PHE A 101 11.88 -0.51 -5.15
CA PHE A 101 12.30 0.06 -3.88
C PHE A 101 12.46 -0.98 -2.77
N ASP A 102 11.58 -1.97 -2.70
CA ASP A 102 11.69 -3.08 -1.75
C ASP A 102 12.96 -3.90 -1.99
N VAL A 103 13.25 -4.25 -3.26
CA VAL A 103 14.51 -4.94 -3.61
C VAL A 103 15.72 -4.10 -3.20
N TYR A 104 15.70 -2.80 -3.47
CA TYR A 104 16.74 -1.89 -3.04
C TYR A 104 16.89 -1.87 -1.50
N SER A 105 15.78 -1.80 -0.76
CA SER A 105 15.78 -1.80 0.70
C SER A 105 16.29 -3.10 1.30
N GLU A 106 16.00 -4.24 0.67
CA GLU A 106 16.50 -5.56 1.04
C GLU A 106 18.03 -5.62 0.89
N ILE A 107 18.54 -5.26 -0.30
CA ILE A 107 19.98 -5.20 -0.58
C ILE A 107 20.67 -4.22 0.38
N LYS A 108 20.07 -3.05 0.61
CA LYS A 108 20.65 -2.05 1.51
C LYS A 108 20.70 -2.56 2.94
N THR A 109 19.68 -3.29 3.38
CA THR A 109 19.66 -3.89 4.73
C THR A 109 20.69 -5.00 4.87
N SER A 110 20.91 -5.83 3.84
CA SER A 110 21.90 -6.92 3.90
C SER A 110 23.34 -6.42 3.96
N ILE A 111 23.64 -5.24 3.40
CA ILE A 111 24.99 -4.66 3.40
C ILE A 111 25.21 -3.63 4.53
N SER A 112 24.14 -3.17 5.19
CA SER A 112 24.23 -2.11 6.20
C SER A 112 24.00 -2.66 7.60
N TYR A 113 24.71 -2.12 8.59
CA TYR A 113 24.69 -2.58 9.98
C TYR A 113 23.50 -2.03 10.79
N TYR A 114 22.29 -2.05 10.23
CA TYR A 114 21.09 -1.63 10.97
C TYR A 114 20.54 -2.72 11.88
N GLY A 115 20.94 -3.98 11.66
CA GLY A 115 20.40 -5.13 12.39
C GLY A 115 18.97 -5.49 11.98
N SER A 116 18.50 -6.59 12.55
CA SER A 116 17.17 -7.12 12.36
C SER A 116 16.56 -7.46 13.72
N ARG A 117 15.23 -7.60 13.76
CA ARG A 117 14.51 -7.98 14.98
C ARG A 117 13.66 -9.22 14.75
N LYS A 118 13.25 -9.88 15.84
CA LYS A 118 12.35 -11.02 15.76
C LYS A 118 11.01 -10.61 15.15
N LEU A 119 10.51 -11.44 14.22
CA LEU A 119 9.18 -11.28 13.65
C LEU A 119 8.13 -11.51 14.73
N LEU A 120 7.22 -10.56 14.87
CA LEU A 120 6.10 -10.63 15.80
C LEU A 120 4.81 -10.50 14.98
N MET A 121 4.02 -11.58 14.95
CA MET A 121 2.82 -11.70 14.13
C MET A 121 1.57 -11.04 14.75
N GLU A 122 1.67 -10.59 16.00
CA GLU A 122 0.59 -9.88 16.66
C GLU A 122 0.30 -8.54 15.97
N TYR A 123 -0.99 -8.23 15.82
CA TYR A 123 -1.44 -7.00 15.19
C TYR A 123 -0.93 -5.77 15.95
N TYR A 124 -0.28 -4.87 15.21
CA TYR A 124 0.20 -3.60 15.73
C TYR A 124 -0.95 -2.59 15.89
N ARG A 125 -1.21 -2.15 17.12
CA ARG A 125 -2.19 -1.10 17.44
C ARG A 125 -1.55 0.26 17.72
N GLY A 126 -0.31 0.26 18.21
CA GLY A 126 0.33 1.44 18.78
C GLY A 126 -0.39 1.97 20.03
N ASP A 127 0.07 3.10 20.54
CA ASP A 127 -0.55 3.81 21.67
C ASP A 127 -0.82 5.27 21.29
N TYR A 128 -1.78 5.46 20.38
CA TYR A 128 -2.13 6.78 19.82
C TYR A 128 -3.46 7.30 20.34
N TYR A 129 -3.87 6.88 21.53
CA TYR A 129 -5.18 7.18 22.10
C TYR A 129 -5.24 8.53 22.82
N ASN A 130 -4.08 9.11 23.14
CA ASN A 130 -3.96 10.36 23.88
C ASN A 130 -3.87 11.60 22.97
N VAL A 131 -3.94 11.42 21.65
CA VAL A 131 -3.79 12.49 20.65
C VAL A 131 -5.09 12.60 19.85
N PRO A 132 -5.55 13.80 19.46
CA PRO A 132 -6.75 13.93 18.62
C PRO A 132 -6.67 13.07 17.36
N THR A 133 -7.76 12.42 16.99
CA THR A 133 -7.72 11.49 15.83
C THR A 133 -7.38 12.20 14.52
N SER A 134 -7.64 13.51 14.46
CA SER A 134 -7.30 14.37 13.32
C SER A 134 -5.81 14.67 13.19
N SER A 135 -5.02 14.55 14.26
CA SER A 135 -3.56 14.76 14.21
C SER A 135 -2.79 13.51 13.80
N LEU A 136 -3.43 12.33 13.73
CA LEU A 136 -2.78 11.09 13.31
C LEU A 136 -2.20 11.17 11.89
N GLN A 137 -2.76 12.04 11.05
CA GLN A 137 -2.27 12.31 9.70
C GLN A 137 -0.92 13.04 9.70
N HIS A 138 -0.65 13.87 10.71
CA HIS A 138 0.67 14.49 10.92
C HIS A 138 1.70 13.43 11.33
N GLU A 139 1.26 12.43 12.11
CA GLU A 139 2.11 11.32 12.58
C GLU A 139 2.23 10.18 11.55
N ALA A 140 1.65 10.31 10.36
CA ALA A 140 1.47 9.20 9.42
C ALA A 140 2.77 8.47 9.07
N VAL A 141 3.83 9.22 8.77
CA VAL A 141 5.14 8.65 8.41
C VAL A 141 5.77 7.93 9.60
N ARG A 142 5.65 8.48 10.82
CA ARG A 142 6.16 7.83 12.04
C ARG A 142 5.40 6.55 12.35
N ILE A 143 4.07 6.58 12.31
CA ILE A 143 3.24 5.39 12.51
C ILE A 143 3.57 4.34 11.45
N TYR A 144 3.72 4.74 10.19
CA TYR A 144 4.05 3.81 9.12
C TYR A 144 5.46 3.24 9.24
N GLN A 145 6.42 4.02 9.73
CA GLN A 145 7.75 3.54 10.10
C GLN A 145 7.67 2.44 11.15
N GLU A 146 6.88 2.63 12.22
CA GLU A 146 6.67 1.61 13.26
C GLU A 146 6.01 0.34 12.68
N VAL A 147 5.06 0.48 11.74
CA VAL A 147 4.44 -0.61 10.96
C VAL A 147 5.42 -1.31 10.03
N LEU A 148 6.35 -0.59 9.40
CA LEU A 148 7.36 -1.18 8.52
C LEU A 148 8.37 -1.98 9.34
N VAL A 149 8.98 -1.39 10.37
CA VAL A 149 9.85 -2.13 11.29
C VAL A 149 9.07 -3.31 11.87
N ARG A 150 7.79 -3.06 12.25
CA ARG A 150 6.65 -4.00 12.42
C ARG A 150 6.86 -5.39 11.83
N TYR A 151 6.49 -5.41 10.56
CA TYR A 151 6.20 -6.60 9.78
C TYR A 151 7.33 -6.95 8.81
N THR A 152 8.23 -6.00 8.51
CA THR A 152 9.43 -6.29 7.68
C THR A 152 10.61 -6.76 8.48
N THR A 153 10.60 -6.59 9.81
CA THR A 153 11.70 -6.90 10.76
C THR A 153 12.99 -6.12 10.56
N TYR A 154 13.02 -5.13 9.67
CA TYR A 154 14.24 -4.39 9.37
C TYR A 154 14.27 -3.06 10.10
N ASN A 155 15.35 -2.85 10.85
CA ASN A 155 15.57 -1.63 11.60
C ASN A 155 15.95 -0.45 10.70
N ILE A 156 16.30 -0.66 9.42
CA ILE A 156 16.59 0.43 8.48
C ILE A 156 15.43 1.43 8.37
N TYR A 157 14.18 0.95 8.41
CA TYR A 157 13.01 1.81 8.41
C TYR A 157 12.92 2.64 9.68
N GLY A 158 13.34 2.08 10.82
CA GLY A 158 13.39 2.74 12.11
C GLY A 158 14.55 3.74 12.24
N ALA A 159 15.65 3.47 11.55
CA ALA A 159 16.88 4.27 11.61
C ALA A 159 16.91 5.39 10.56
N THR A 160 16.16 5.28 9.47
CA THR A 160 16.18 6.25 8.37
C THR A 160 14.77 6.52 7.86
N THR A 161 14.23 7.67 8.28
CA THR A 161 12.88 8.14 7.94
C THR A 161 12.62 8.21 6.43
N VAL A 162 13.64 8.51 5.62
CA VAL A 162 13.54 8.56 4.15
C VAL A 162 13.04 7.23 3.56
N PHE A 163 13.44 6.08 4.11
CA PHE A 163 12.97 4.79 3.60
C PHE A 163 11.48 4.59 3.86
N ALA A 164 11.01 4.93 5.06
CA ALA A 164 9.59 4.87 5.39
C ALA A 164 8.78 5.87 4.56
N LEU A 165 9.32 7.06 4.32
CA LEU A 165 8.70 8.10 3.51
C LEU A 165 8.49 7.65 2.06
N VAL A 166 9.50 7.06 1.41
CA VAL A 166 9.36 6.58 0.03
C VAL A 166 8.31 5.45 -0.05
N CYS A 167 8.34 4.49 0.88
CA CYS A 167 7.32 3.45 0.97
C CYS A 167 5.91 4.05 1.18
N TYR A 168 5.80 5.09 2.03
CA TYR A 168 4.54 5.79 2.30
C TYR A 168 3.98 6.40 1.02
N ILE A 169 4.78 7.22 0.32
CA ILE A 169 4.38 7.90 -0.92
C ILE A 169 3.92 6.89 -1.97
N LEU A 170 4.66 5.81 -2.21
CA LEU A 170 4.30 4.82 -3.23
C LEU A 170 3.00 4.09 -2.88
N SER A 171 2.81 3.76 -1.61
CA SER A 171 1.61 3.08 -1.12
C SER A 171 0.38 3.98 -1.14
N ASP A 172 0.57 5.25 -0.80
CA ASP A 172 -0.49 6.25 -0.75
C ASP A 172 -0.94 6.67 -2.17
N VAL A 173 0.01 6.85 -3.10
CA VAL A 173 -0.32 7.00 -4.54
C VAL A 173 -1.14 5.80 -5.01
N LEU A 174 -0.74 4.57 -4.67
CA LEU A 174 -1.50 3.38 -5.04
C LEU A 174 -2.91 3.39 -4.45
N PHE A 175 -3.08 3.77 -3.19
CA PHE A 175 -4.38 3.91 -2.54
C PHE A 175 -5.27 4.89 -3.30
N TRP A 176 -4.82 6.12 -3.51
CA TRP A 176 -5.59 7.16 -4.18
C TRP A 176 -5.85 6.84 -5.65
N SER A 177 -4.84 6.34 -6.38
CA SER A 177 -4.97 5.93 -7.78
C SER A 177 -6.01 4.83 -7.93
N THR A 178 -6.06 3.87 -7.00
CA THR A 178 -7.10 2.83 -6.99
C THR A 178 -8.48 3.43 -6.78
N LEU A 179 -8.64 4.35 -5.82
CA LEU A 179 -9.92 5.00 -5.51
C LEU A 179 -10.47 5.81 -6.68
N PHE A 180 -9.69 6.76 -7.20
CA PHE A 180 -10.13 7.69 -8.24
C PHE A 180 -10.26 7.04 -9.61
N SER A 181 -9.33 6.16 -10.00
CA SER A 181 -9.39 5.51 -11.31
C SER A 181 -10.57 4.54 -11.42
N SER A 182 -11.06 4.02 -10.29
CA SER A 182 -12.20 3.10 -10.26
C SER A 182 -13.49 3.78 -10.70
N VAL A 183 -13.67 5.08 -10.41
CA VAL A 183 -14.82 5.87 -10.88
C VAL A 183 -14.83 5.94 -12.42
N VAL A 184 -13.68 6.24 -13.02
CA VAL A 184 -13.52 6.31 -14.49
C VAL A 184 -13.74 4.94 -15.14
N ALA A 185 -13.22 3.88 -14.52
CA ALA A 185 -13.42 2.53 -15.01
C ALA A 185 -14.89 2.08 -14.93
N PHE A 186 -15.64 2.47 -13.89
CA PHE A 186 -17.09 2.25 -13.82
C PHE A 186 -17.83 2.96 -14.94
N TYR A 187 -17.51 4.24 -15.19
CA TYR A 187 -18.11 5.00 -16.29
C TYR A 187 -17.96 4.26 -17.63
N TYR A 188 -16.75 3.77 -17.94
CA TYR A 188 -16.52 3.01 -19.17
C TYR A 188 -17.16 1.61 -19.16
N ALA A 189 -17.23 0.95 -18.00
CA ALA A 189 -17.90 -0.34 -17.87
C ALA A 189 -19.41 -0.23 -18.13
N HIS A 190 -20.07 0.81 -17.62
CA HIS A 190 -21.47 1.10 -17.94
C HIS A 190 -21.64 1.49 -19.40
N LYS A 191 -20.77 2.37 -19.92
CA LYS A 191 -20.82 2.78 -21.32
C LYS A 191 -20.66 1.60 -22.28
N ALA A 192 -19.82 0.62 -21.94
CA ALA A 192 -19.64 -0.59 -22.75
C ALA A 192 -20.93 -1.43 -22.91
N ILE A 193 -21.89 -1.31 -22.00
CA ILE A 193 -23.19 -2.00 -22.09
C ILE A 193 -24.21 -1.12 -22.83
N VAL A 194 -24.23 0.19 -22.55
CA VAL A 194 -25.21 1.11 -23.11
C VAL A 194 -24.91 1.42 -24.59
N ARG A 195 -23.63 1.55 -24.95
CA ARG A 195 -23.13 1.88 -26.30
C ARG A 195 -21.89 1.03 -26.65
N PRO A 196 -22.04 -0.30 -26.80
CA PRO A 196 -20.92 -1.21 -27.09
C PRO A 196 -20.19 -0.87 -28.40
N GLU A 197 -20.89 -0.34 -29.39
CA GLU A 197 -20.34 0.09 -30.67
C GLU A 197 -19.31 1.23 -30.54
N GLU A 198 -19.49 2.15 -29.59
CA GLU A 198 -18.61 3.32 -29.43
C GLU A 198 -17.33 2.99 -28.66
N ILE A 199 -17.37 2.01 -27.75
CA ILE A 199 -16.36 1.81 -26.72
C ILE A 199 -14.95 1.68 -27.34
N ASN A 200 -14.82 0.87 -28.39
CA ASN A 200 -13.54 0.55 -29.04
C ASN A 200 -12.82 1.77 -29.65
N TYR A 201 -13.55 2.85 -29.95
CA TYR A 201 -13.02 4.05 -30.60
C TYR A 201 -12.60 5.12 -29.58
N ILE A 202 -13.00 5.01 -28.30
CA ILE A 202 -12.75 6.04 -27.28
C ILE A 202 -11.29 6.04 -26.82
N PRO A 203 -10.60 7.19 -26.82
CA PRO A 203 -9.21 7.28 -26.36
C PRO A 203 -9.14 7.33 -24.83
N TYR A 204 -9.25 6.17 -24.18
CA TYR A 204 -9.36 6.06 -22.71
C TYR A 204 -8.18 6.66 -21.93
N VAL A 205 -6.97 6.61 -22.50
CA VAL A 205 -5.71 7.01 -21.84
C VAL A 205 -5.80 8.42 -21.30
N TRP A 206 -6.37 9.36 -22.05
CA TRP A 206 -6.50 10.75 -21.64
C TRP A 206 -7.39 10.94 -20.42
N SER A 207 -8.47 10.19 -20.30
CA SER A 207 -9.36 10.27 -19.14
C SER A 207 -8.70 9.74 -17.88
N PHE A 208 -7.95 8.64 -17.99
CA PHE A 208 -7.18 8.13 -16.85
C PHE A 208 -6.03 9.08 -16.46
N LEU A 209 -5.29 9.65 -17.43
CA LEU A 209 -4.24 10.64 -17.16
C LEU A 209 -4.77 11.85 -16.40
N LYS A 210 -5.90 12.42 -16.84
CA LYS A 210 -6.53 13.56 -16.16
C LYS A 210 -6.91 13.24 -14.72
N VAL A 211 -7.38 12.02 -14.48
CA VAL A 211 -7.79 11.60 -13.13
C VAL A 211 -6.59 11.30 -12.23
N GLN A 212 -5.42 10.92 -12.76
CA GLN A 212 -4.21 10.73 -11.94
C GLN A 212 -3.68 12.01 -11.30
N LEU A 213 -4.13 13.20 -11.74
CA LEU A 213 -3.79 14.45 -11.07
C LEU A 213 -4.28 14.47 -9.62
N PHE A 214 -5.45 13.89 -9.33
CA PHE A 214 -6.00 13.87 -7.96
C PHE A 214 -5.19 12.97 -7.02
N PRO A 215 -4.88 11.70 -7.35
CA PRO A 215 -3.98 10.87 -6.54
C PRO A 215 -2.63 11.50 -6.25
N ILE A 216 -1.99 12.11 -7.25
CA ILE A 216 -0.69 12.77 -7.07
C ILE A 216 -0.84 13.96 -6.11
N LEU A 217 -1.86 14.80 -6.33
CA LEU A 217 -2.12 15.96 -5.47
C LEU A 217 -2.41 15.56 -4.03
N PHE A 218 -3.25 14.54 -3.82
CA PHE A 218 -3.64 14.12 -2.47
C PHE A 218 -2.47 13.48 -1.75
N THR A 219 -1.70 12.63 -2.43
CA THR A 219 -0.48 12.07 -1.84
C THR A 219 0.53 13.16 -1.49
N LEU A 220 0.65 14.19 -2.34
CA LEU A 220 1.52 15.33 -2.05
C LEU A 220 1.06 16.06 -0.78
N ILE A 221 -0.24 16.35 -0.65
CA ILE A 221 -0.77 17.02 0.53
C ILE A 221 -0.59 16.14 1.77
N ASP A 222 -0.95 14.86 1.71
CA ASP A 222 -0.77 13.89 2.80
C ASP A 222 0.69 13.83 3.26
N THR A 223 1.62 13.80 2.30
CA THR A 223 3.06 13.79 2.58
C THR A 223 3.55 15.09 3.20
N LEU A 224 3.09 16.24 2.70
CA LEU A 224 3.47 17.55 3.25
C LEU A 224 2.94 17.73 4.67
N LEU A 225 1.70 17.33 4.94
CA LEU A 225 1.09 17.36 6.27
C LEU A 225 1.81 16.45 7.26
N ALA A 226 2.36 15.32 6.80
CA ALA A 226 3.10 14.38 7.63
C ALA A 226 4.56 14.77 7.88
N LEU A 227 5.14 15.69 7.10
CA LEU A 227 6.54 16.07 7.20
C LEU A 227 6.78 17.44 7.84
N PHE A 228 5.85 18.38 7.65
CA PHE A 228 6.03 19.76 8.08
C PHE A 228 5.06 20.10 9.20
N GLU A 229 5.54 20.88 10.17
CA GLU A 229 4.66 21.55 11.11
C GLU A 229 3.87 22.63 10.36
N VAL A 230 2.55 22.48 10.33
CA VAL A 230 1.65 23.39 9.62
C VAL A 230 0.70 24.03 10.64
N PRO A 231 0.36 25.32 10.50
CA PRO A 231 -0.65 25.94 11.36
C PRO A 231 -1.96 25.15 11.41
N ILE A 232 -2.55 25.06 12.60
CA ILE A 232 -3.70 24.17 12.87
C ILE A 232 -4.91 24.41 11.95
N TYR A 233 -5.15 25.64 11.51
CA TYR A 233 -6.25 25.96 10.58
C TYR A 233 -6.01 25.41 9.16
N ILE A 234 -4.76 25.38 8.70
CA ILE A 234 -4.41 24.79 7.39
C ILE A 234 -4.51 23.27 7.50
N LEU A 235 -4.04 22.69 8.61
CA LEU A 235 -4.16 21.26 8.88
C LEU A 235 -5.64 20.84 8.85
N LEU A 236 -6.51 21.50 9.62
CA LEU A 236 -7.94 21.19 9.65
C LEU A 236 -8.59 21.35 8.27
N GLY A 237 -8.30 22.45 7.55
CA GLY A 237 -8.86 22.68 6.21
C GLY A 237 -8.42 21.63 5.18
N ALA A 238 -7.11 21.36 5.09
CA ALA A 238 -6.56 20.40 4.13
C ALA A 238 -7.04 18.98 4.43
N THR A 239 -7.01 18.56 5.69
CA THR A 239 -7.46 17.22 6.09
C THR A 239 -8.96 17.04 5.91
N ALA A 240 -9.77 18.08 6.16
CA ALA A 240 -11.20 18.03 5.87
C ALA A 240 -11.48 17.82 4.37
N ILE A 241 -10.78 18.55 3.49
CA ILE A 241 -10.92 18.39 2.03
C ILE A 241 -10.58 16.96 1.60
N ILE A 242 -9.46 16.42 2.07
CA ILE A 242 -9.01 15.06 1.73
C ILE A 242 -10.02 14.01 2.20
N ARG A 243 -10.44 14.09 3.47
CA ARG A 243 -11.38 13.13 4.08
C ARG A 243 -12.76 13.20 3.41
N LEU A 244 -13.27 14.41 3.13
CA LEU A 244 -14.54 14.60 2.43
C LEU A 244 -14.46 14.07 1.00
N ALA A 245 -13.37 14.32 0.29
CA ALA A 245 -13.16 13.80 -1.05
C ALA A 245 -13.12 12.26 -1.06
N ALA A 246 -12.43 11.63 -0.10
CA ALA A 246 -12.43 10.17 0.04
C ALA A 246 -13.84 9.62 0.28
N CYS A 247 -14.60 10.23 1.20
CA CYS A 247 -15.97 9.83 1.50
C CYS A 247 -16.88 9.99 0.26
N LEU A 248 -16.74 11.10 -0.48
CA LEU A 248 -17.51 11.38 -1.69
C LEU A 248 -17.17 10.40 -2.82
N VAL A 249 -15.90 10.05 -3.01
CA VAL A 249 -15.51 9.06 -4.02
C VAL A 249 -16.04 7.69 -3.64
N VAL A 250 -15.97 7.27 -2.38
CA VAL A 250 -16.54 5.98 -1.93
C VAL A 250 -18.05 5.95 -2.09
N PHE A 251 -18.74 7.04 -1.74
CA PHE A 251 -20.17 7.17 -2.01
C PHE A 251 -20.48 7.07 -3.51
N THR A 252 -19.66 7.70 -4.36
CA THR A 252 -19.77 7.59 -5.82
C THR A 252 -19.57 6.14 -6.28
N LEU A 253 -18.56 5.42 -5.76
CA LEU A 253 -18.36 4.01 -6.10
C LEU A 253 -19.55 3.14 -5.66
N GLY A 254 -20.09 3.37 -4.46
CA GLY A 254 -21.29 2.67 -3.97
C GLY A 254 -22.50 2.91 -4.86
N THR A 255 -22.77 4.15 -5.26
CA THR A 255 -23.87 4.48 -6.18
C THR A 255 -23.64 3.90 -7.58
N GLN A 256 -22.41 3.85 -8.09
CA GLN A 256 -22.09 3.20 -9.38
C GLN A 256 -22.29 1.68 -9.32
N ILE A 257 -21.95 1.03 -8.20
CA ILE A 257 -22.25 -0.39 -7.97
C ILE A 257 -23.76 -0.60 -7.95
N LEU A 258 -24.53 0.24 -7.26
CA LEU A 258 -25.98 0.15 -7.24
C LEU A 258 -26.59 0.35 -8.64
N ALA A 259 -26.14 1.37 -9.37
CA ALA A 259 -26.57 1.65 -10.74
C ALA A 259 -26.25 0.49 -11.70
N SER A 260 -25.19 -0.26 -11.44
CA SER A 260 -24.84 -1.46 -12.22
C SER A 260 -25.95 -2.51 -12.23
N PHE A 261 -26.72 -2.65 -11.14
CA PHE A 261 -27.87 -3.57 -11.10
C PHE A 261 -28.99 -3.16 -12.07
N ILE A 262 -29.23 -1.85 -12.20
CA ILE A 262 -30.19 -1.32 -13.18
C ILE A 262 -29.67 -1.58 -14.61
N VAL A 263 -28.37 -1.36 -14.84
CA VAL A 263 -27.74 -1.60 -16.14
C VAL A 263 -27.77 -3.08 -16.53
N PHE A 264 -27.69 -4.02 -15.58
CA PHE A 264 -27.87 -5.45 -15.87
C PHE A 264 -29.27 -5.78 -16.38
N CYS A 265 -30.29 -5.16 -15.80
CA CYS A 265 -31.69 -5.39 -16.16
C CYS A 265 -32.10 -4.72 -17.48
N ARG A 266 -31.29 -3.78 -17.99
CA ARG A 266 -31.55 -3.15 -19.29
C ARG A 266 -31.49 -4.20 -20.41
N ARG A 267 -32.65 -4.45 -21.03
CA ARG A 267 -32.80 -5.25 -22.25
C ARG A 267 -32.61 -4.33 -23.45
N ARG A 268 -31.78 -4.72 -24.42
CA ARG A 268 -31.72 -4.06 -25.74
C ARG A 268 -32.57 -4.95 -26.63
N ASP A 269 -33.78 -4.47 -26.95
CA ASP A 269 -34.80 -5.26 -27.65
C ASP A 269 -34.57 -5.36 -29.17
N ASP A 270 -33.46 -4.83 -29.69
CA ASP A 270 -33.13 -4.90 -31.12
C ASP A 270 -32.44 -6.23 -31.48
N TYR A 271 -33.25 -7.29 -31.49
CA TYR A 271 -32.91 -8.67 -31.86
C TYR A 271 -32.77 -8.86 -33.38
N THR A 272 -31.87 -8.14 -34.06
CA THR A 272 -31.76 -8.30 -35.53
C THR A 272 -30.37 -8.60 -36.10
N LYS A 273 -29.28 -8.61 -35.33
CA LYS A 273 -27.99 -9.17 -35.80
C LYS A 273 -27.23 -9.87 -34.68
N SER A 274 -26.48 -10.91 -35.00
CA SER A 274 -25.67 -11.69 -34.06
C SER A 274 -24.52 -10.90 -33.40
N SER A 275 -24.10 -9.77 -33.98
CA SER A 275 -22.90 -9.03 -33.52
C SER A 275 -23.08 -8.15 -32.26
N PRO A 276 -24.20 -7.40 -32.06
CA PRO A 276 -24.39 -6.57 -30.87
C PRO A 276 -24.69 -7.36 -29.59
N TYR A 277 -25.34 -8.52 -29.71
CA TYR A 277 -25.73 -9.33 -28.55
C TYR A 277 -24.52 -9.88 -27.79
N ASP A 278 -23.54 -10.43 -28.52
CA ASP A 278 -22.31 -10.95 -27.92
C ASP A 278 -21.50 -9.86 -27.22
N GLN A 279 -21.45 -8.65 -27.79
CA GLN A 279 -20.78 -7.50 -27.19
C GLN A 279 -21.44 -7.05 -25.89
N VAL A 280 -22.78 -7.03 -25.83
CA VAL A 280 -23.53 -6.67 -24.61
C VAL A 280 -23.34 -7.74 -23.53
N ARG A 281 -23.38 -9.03 -23.90
CA ARG A 281 -23.12 -10.14 -22.96
C ARG A 281 -21.71 -10.05 -22.37
N ASP A 282 -20.70 -9.84 -23.20
CA ASP A 282 -19.33 -9.63 -22.75
C ASP A 282 -19.21 -8.37 -21.88
N GLY A 283 -19.92 -7.28 -22.23
CA GLY A 283 -20.00 -6.06 -21.43
C GLY A 283 -20.57 -6.29 -20.02
N LYS A 284 -21.67 -7.03 -19.91
CA LYS A 284 -22.27 -7.41 -18.61
C LYS A 284 -21.31 -8.26 -17.78
N TRP A 285 -20.65 -9.25 -18.39
CA TRP A 285 -19.69 -10.08 -17.66
C TRP A 285 -18.45 -9.30 -17.19
N ARG A 286 -17.99 -8.34 -18.00
CA ARG A 286 -16.91 -7.40 -17.64
C ARG A 286 -17.33 -6.52 -16.46
N LEU A 287 -18.54 -5.95 -16.47
CA LEU A 287 -19.05 -5.15 -15.36
C LEU A 287 -19.17 -5.97 -14.07
N PHE A 288 -19.75 -7.18 -14.14
CA PHE A 288 -19.86 -8.06 -12.98
C PHE A 288 -18.48 -8.42 -12.40
N SER A 289 -17.57 -8.86 -13.26
CA SER A 289 -16.17 -9.15 -12.91
C SER A 289 -15.48 -7.95 -12.28
N PHE A 290 -15.75 -6.74 -12.79
CA PHE A 290 -15.21 -5.50 -12.26
C PHE A 290 -15.81 -5.15 -10.89
N ILE A 291 -17.11 -5.35 -10.65
CA ILE A 291 -17.72 -5.14 -9.32
C ILE A 291 -17.06 -6.05 -8.27
N LEU A 292 -16.84 -7.33 -8.59
CA LEU A 292 -16.15 -8.24 -7.68
C LEU A 292 -14.72 -7.77 -7.38
N PHE A 293 -14.00 -7.32 -8.41
CA PHE A 293 -12.68 -6.71 -8.25
C PHE A 293 -12.72 -5.50 -7.31
N GLN A 294 -13.71 -4.61 -7.48
CA GLN A 294 -13.88 -3.40 -6.67
C GLN A 294 -14.16 -3.72 -5.21
N VAL A 295 -15.05 -4.67 -4.93
CA VAL A 295 -15.31 -5.13 -3.55
C VAL A 295 -14.05 -5.71 -2.92
N ALA A 296 -13.31 -6.55 -3.66
CA ALA A 296 -12.11 -7.20 -3.15
C ALA A 296 -11.01 -6.20 -2.79
N ILE A 297 -10.75 -5.18 -3.62
CA ILE A 297 -9.67 -4.22 -3.36
C ILE A 297 -10.07 -3.14 -2.34
N HIS A 298 -11.34 -2.71 -2.31
CA HIS A 298 -11.79 -1.63 -1.45
C HIS A 298 -12.17 -2.06 -0.04
N VAL A 299 -12.17 -3.37 0.26
CA VAL A 299 -12.19 -3.84 1.65
C VAL A 299 -11.02 -3.25 2.46
N LEU A 300 -9.85 -3.07 1.81
CA LEU A 300 -8.66 -2.46 2.42
C LEU A 300 -8.76 -0.93 2.53
N SER A 301 -9.77 -0.30 1.92
CA SER A 301 -10.04 1.13 2.06
C SER A 301 -10.99 1.41 3.24
N VAL A 302 -11.72 0.41 3.75
CA VAL A 302 -12.69 0.57 4.85
C VAL A 302 -12.07 1.22 6.09
N PRO A 303 -10.87 0.83 6.57
CA PRO A 303 -10.30 1.45 7.77
C PRO A 303 -10.05 2.95 7.60
N TYR A 304 -9.61 3.38 6.41
CA TYR A 304 -9.44 4.80 6.10
C TYR A 304 -10.76 5.56 6.18
N ILE A 305 -11.84 4.99 5.63
CA ILE A 305 -13.16 5.64 5.60
C ILE A 305 -13.77 5.72 7.00
N VAL A 306 -13.58 4.70 7.83
CA VAL A 306 -14.01 4.71 9.24
C VAL A 306 -13.28 5.81 10.00
N TRP A 307 -11.95 5.87 9.89
CA TRP A 307 -11.17 6.94 10.51
C TRP A 307 -11.56 8.32 9.97
N ALA A 308 -11.68 8.48 8.65
CA ALA A 308 -12.02 9.75 8.02
C ALA A 308 -13.38 10.27 8.47
N GLY A 309 -14.40 9.41 8.56
CA GLY A 309 -15.74 9.78 9.02
C GLY A 309 -15.78 10.19 10.49
N ILE A 310 -15.16 9.41 11.37
CA ILE A 310 -15.13 9.72 12.82
C ILE A 310 -14.31 10.99 13.07
N SER A 311 -13.17 11.13 12.39
CA SER A 311 -12.29 12.29 12.52
C SER A 311 -12.93 13.58 11.99
N LEU A 312 -13.66 13.52 10.87
CA LEU A 312 -14.49 14.64 10.40
C LEU A 312 -15.58 15.01 11.42
N GLY A 313 -16.24 14.02 12.03
CA GLY A 313 -17.21 14.24 13.10
C GLY A 313 -16.57 14.96 14.29
N GLN A 314 -15.39 14.51 14.72
CA GLN A 314 -14.63 15.16 15.79
C GLN A 314 -14.29 16.62 15.44
N ASP A 315 -13.78 16.88 14.23
CA ASP A 315 -13.41 18.23 13.80
C ASP A 315 -14.62 19.16 13.76
N ILE A 316 -15.78 18.69 13.29
CA ILE A 316 -17.04 19.45 13.31
C ILE A 316 -17.44 19.81 14.75
N LEU A 317 -17.46 18.84 15.66
CA LEU A 317 -17.85 19.10 17.06
C LEU A 317 -16.93 20.13 17.72
N VAL A 318 -15.62 20.04 17.48
CA VAL A 318 -14.63 20.98 18.02
C VAL A 318 -14.80 22.38 17.42
N VAL A 319 -14.95 22.49 16.09
CA VAL A 319 -15.08 23.78 15.40
C VAL A 319 -16.36 24.51 15.79
N PHE A 320 -17.47 23.79 16.01
CA PHE A 320 -18.74 24.37 16.43
C PHE A 320 -18.87 24.54 17.95
N GLY A 321 -17.82 24.24 18.73
CA GLY A 321 -17.79 24.50 20.18
C GLY A 321 -18.70 23.59 21.00
N PHE A 322 -18.94 22.34 20.56
CA PHE A 322 -19.65 21.35 21.37
C PHE A 322 -18.84 20.96 22.63
N SER A 323 -19.51 20.43 23.65
CA SER A 323 -18.87 20.04 24.91
C SER A 323 -17.84 18.94 24.71
N ALA A 324 -16.85 18.88 25.61
CA ALA A 324 -15.86 17.80 25.60
C ALA A 324 -16.50 16.40 25.75
N ASP A 325 -17.60 16.30 26.50
CA ASP A 325 -18.34 15.05 26.67
C ASP A 325 -18.91 14.55 25.34
N ALA A 326 -19.46 15.45 24.51
CA ALA A 326 -19.98 15.09 23.18
C ALA A 326 -18.85 14.61 22.24
N VAL A 327 -17.63 15.14 22.39
CA VAL A 327 -16.46 14.67 21.64
C VAL A 327 -16.01 13.29 22.12
N GLN A 328 -16.09 13.02 23.43
CA GLN A 328 -15.71 11.74 24.03
C GLN A 328 -16.72 10.61 23.72
N GLU A 329 -17.97 10.94 23.41
CA GLU A 329 -18.97 9.96 22.94
C GLU A 329 -18.62 9.36 21.58
N LEU A 330 -17.78 10.04 20.77
CA LEU A 330 -17.31 9.48 19.51
C LEU A 330 -16.41 8.25 19.76
N PRO A 331 -16.45 7.24 18.85
CA PRO A 331 -15.60 6.05 18.97
C PRO A 331 -14.14 6.35 18.56
N LEU A 332 -13.46 7.26 19.27
CA LEU A 332 -12.12 7.76 18.94
C LEU A 332 -11.05 6.66 18.95
N ARG A 333 -11.19 5.67 19.83
CA ARG A 333 -10.30 4.49 19.87
C ARG A 333 -10.39 3.66 18.59
N LEU A 334 -11.62 3.47 18.08
CA LEU A 334 -11.84 2.78 16.81
C LEU A 334 -11.21 3.55 15.65
N ALA A 335 -11.31 4.88 15.64
CA ALA A 335 -10.69 5.71 14.61
C ALA A 335 -9.16 5.60 14.61
N ALA A 336 -8.53 5.62 15.79
CA ALA A 336 -7.08 5.43 15.91
C ALA A 336 -6.65 4.04 15.42
N ASP A 337 -7.32 2.98 15.87
CA ASP A 337 -7.03 1.61 15.43
C ASP A 337 -7.26 1.44 13.91
N ALA A 338 -8.30 2.08 13.36
CA ALA A 338 -8.63 2.05 11.94
C ALA A 338 -7.58 2.80 11.09
N TYR A 339 -6.99 3.87 11.59
CA TYR A 339 -5.90 4.56 10.90
C TYR A 339 -4.62 3.70 10.83
N VAL A 340 -4.25 3.06 11.93
CA VAL A 340 -3.13 2.10 11.96
C VAL A 340 -3.42 0.90 11.04
N ALA A 341 -4.66 0.44 10.98
CA ALA A 341 -5.09 -0.62 10.07
C ALA A 341 -4.97 -0.20 8.60
N HIS A 342 -5.30 1.06 8.28
CA HIS A 342 -5.13 1.62 6.94
C HIS A 342 -3.65 1.61 6.51
N LEU A 343 -2.75 2.09 7.36
CA LEU A 343 -1.31 2.07 7.08
C LEU A 343 -0.77 0.64 7.01
N SER A 344 -1.26 -0.27 7.85
CA SER A 344 -0.91 -1.69 7.76
C SER A 344 -1.39 -2.33 6.44
N ALA A 345 -2.53 -1.89 5.91
CA ALA A 345 -3.06 -2.38 4.64
C ALA A 345 -2.20 -1.98 3.43
N PHE A 346 -1.32 -0.97 3.54
CA PHE A 346 -0.35 -0.63 2.51
C PHE A 346 0.56 -1.80 2.16
N LEU A 347 0.95 -2.62 3.14
CA LEU A 347 1.82 -3.79 2.94
C LEU A 347 1.17 -4.90 2.11
N VAL A 348 -0.16 -5.05 2.21
CA VAL A 348 -0.91 -6.17 1.59
C VAL A 348 -1.58 -5.75 0.28
N ARG A 349 -1.93 -4.47 0.15
CA ARG A 349 -2.68 -3.92 -0.99
C ARG A 349 -2.07 -4.25 -2.35
N PRO A 350 -0.76 -4.10 -2.61
CA PRO A 350 -0.17 -4.41 -3.90
C PRO A 350 -0.41 -5.86 -4.33
N ILE A 351 -0.18 -6.82 -3.42
CA ILE A 351 -0.37 -8.26 -3.70
C ILE A 351 -1.85 -8.55 -3.94
N LEU A 352 -2.75 -8.02 -3.11
CA LEU A 352 -4.19 -8.21 -3.28
C LEU A 352 -4.67 -7.66 -4.64
N VAL A 353 -4.22 -6.46 -5.02
CA VAL A 353 -4.54 -5.85 -6.31
C VAL A 353 -4.06 -6.72 -7.46
N LEU A 354 -2.81 -7.20 -7.44
CA LEU A 354 -2.27 -8.06 -8.49
C LEU A 354 -3.04 -9.38 -8.63
N LEU A 355 -3.34 -10.03 -7.51
CA LEU A 355 -4.15 -11.25 -7.49
C LEU A 355 -5.56 -10.99 -8.04
N ALA A 356 -6.19 -9.91 -7.61
CA ALA A 356 -7.52 -9.52 -8.07
C ALA A 356 -7.53 -9.16 -9.57
N VAL A 357 -6.47 -8.54 -10.10
CA VAL A 357 -6.33 -8.28 -11.54
C VAL A 357 -6.34 -9.60 -12.31
N VAL A 358 -5.51 -10.56 -11.93
CA VAL A 358 -5.37 -11.83 -12.66
C VAL A 358 -6.64 -12.68 -12.57
N THR A 359 -7.29 -12.70 -11.40
CA THR A 359 -8.42 -13.61 -11.12
C THR A 359 -9.78 -13.00 -11.44
N LEU A 360 -9.97 -11.70 -11.21
CA LEU A 360 -11.29 -11.06 -11.30
C LEU A 360 -11.44 -10.24 -12.58
N LEU A 361 -10.43 -9.49 -13.04
CA LEU A 361 -10.59 -8.67 -14.24
C LEU A 361 -10.69 -9.53 -15.51
N ALA A 362 -11.84 -9.45 -16.17
CA ALA A 362 -12.18 -10.29 -17.31
C ALA A 362 -11.11 -10.38 -18.43
N PRO A 363 -10.50 -9.29 -18.93
CA PRO A 363 -9.51 -9.41 -20.01
C PRO A 363 -8.22 -10.13 -19.54
N TYR A 364 -7.81 -9.93 -18.29
CA TYR A 364 -6.66 -10.60 -17.70
C TYR A 364 -6.96 -12.07 -17.41
N ARG A 365 -8.08 -12.37 -16.76
CA ARG A 365 -8.53 -13.75 -16.48
C ARG A 365 -8.63 -14.58 -17.76
N LYS A 366 -9.26 -14.04 -18.82
CA LYS A 366 -9.38 -14.72 -20.12
C LYS A 366 -8.01 -15.06 -20.71
N LYS A 367 -7.04 -14.13 -20.64
CA LYS A 367 -5.68 -14.33 -21.14
C LYS A 367 -4.85 -15.28 -20.28
N PHE A 368 -4.96 -15.16 -18.95
CA PHE A 368 -4.31 -16.05 -18.00
C PHE A 368 -4.72 -17.51 -18.23
N ILE A 369 -6.02 -17.79 -18.32
CA ILE A 369 -6.53 -19.14 -18.62
C ILE A 369 -6.01 -19.64 -19.96
N ARG A 370 -5.98 -18.81 -21.01
CA ARG A 370 -5.44 -19.20 -22.33
C ARG A 370 -3.94 -19.45 -22.30
N PHE A 371 -3.19 -18.76 -21.42
CA PHE A 371 -1.74 -18.92 -21.28
C PHE A 371 -1.39 -20.24 -20.58
N PHE A 372 -2.08 -20.57 -19.48
CA PHE A 372 -1.78 -21.75 -18.66
C PHE A 372 -2.61 -23.00 -19.00
N CYS A 373 -3.70 -22.87 -19.76
CA CYS A 373 -4.52 -24.00 -20.21
C CYS A 373 -4.58 -24.05 -21.75
N PRO A 374 -3.63 -24.74 -22.41
CA PRO A 374 -3.58 -24.87 -23.87
C PRO A 374 -4.83 -25.51 -24.47
N CYS A 375 -5.51 -26.38 -23.71
CA CYS A 375 -6.77 -27.03 -24.11
C CYS A 375 -7.89 -26.01 -24.37
N CYS A 376 -7.86 -24.84 -23.71
CA CYS A 376 -8.82 -23.75 -23.89
C CYS A 376 -8.50 -22.83 -25.09
N ARG A 377 -7.45 -23.12 -25.87
CA ARG A 377 -7.04 -22.31 -27.04
C ARG A 377 -7.88 -22.58 -28.30
N ARG A 378 -8.70 -23.64 -28.31
CA ARG A 378 -9.26 -24.26 -29.53
C ARG A 378 -10.71 -23.90 -29.90
N ARG A 379 -11.30 -22.82 -29.37
CA ARG A 379 -12.64 -22.35 -29.76
C ARG A 379 -12.68 -20.82 -29.83
N ASP A 380 -12.31 -20.26 -30.97
CA ASP A 380 -12.79 -18.97 -31.49
C ASP A 380 -12.91 -19.15 -33.01
#